data_AF-A0A2K0TVC8-F1
#
_entry.id   AF-A0A2K0TVC8-F1
#
_cell.length_a   1.000
_cell.length_b   1.000
_cell.length_c   1.000
_cell.angle_alpha   90.00
_cell.angle_beta   90.00
_cell.angle_gamma   90.00
#
_symmetry.space_group_name_H-M   'P 1'
#
loop_
_entity.id
_entity.type
_entity.pdbx_description
1 polymer ?
#
loop_
_entity_poly.entity_id
_entity_poly.type
_entity_poly.pdbx_seq_one_letter_code
_entity_poly.pdbx_strand_id
1 'polypeptide(L)'
;MRHPNPADSLPVASPRNIESTPSPGAPDHNHSPRIASPAQHWPNPGHAAAFSSHGMPCPALPCPSQSLRPYLQCVRSSLTAALTLSDFASQTTERHNVPEIEAQTSPEVVLTPLVIARNENERVLIEPSINSVRISIKIKQADEIESILVHKFARFLTQRAEAFFILRRKPIPGYDISFLITNFHTEEMLKHKLVDFIIEFQEEVDKEISEMKLFLNARARFVAESFLTPFD
;
A
#
# COMPACT_ATOMS: atom_id res chain seq x y z
N MET A 1 45.76 42.50 -17.19
CA MET A 1 46.10 42.97 -15.83
C MET A 1 46.09 41.76 -14.88
N ARG A 2 47.17 41.65 -14.11
CA ARG A 2 47.41 40.84 -12.89
C ARG A 2 47.49 39.30 -12.99
N HIS A 3 48.74 38.86 -12.73
CA HIS A 3 49.14 37.58 -12.18
C HIS A 3 48.48 37.26 -10.81
N PRO A 4 48.46 35.98 -10.39
CA PRO A 4 47.92 35.50 -9.11
C PRO A 4 49.00 35.43 -8.01
N ASN A 5 48.61 35.42 -6.73
CA ASN A 5 49.22 34.56 -5.69
C ASN A 5 48.41 34.52 -4.36
N PRO A 6 48.67 33.50 -3.51
CA PRO A 6 47.77 32.86 -2.55
C PRO A 6 48.07 33.20 -1.08
N ALA A 7 47.09 32.91 -0.22
CA ALA A 7 47.11 32.64 1.23
C ALA A 7 45.62 32.65 1.62
N ASP A 8 45.00 31.64 2.23
CA ASP A 8 45.34 31.09 3.53
C ASP A 8 44.89 29.63 3.67
N SER A 9 45.82 28.85 4.19
CA SER A 9 45.67 27.50 4.73
C SER A 9 45.41 27.57 6.23
N LEU A 10 44.34 26.95 6.75
CA LEU A 10 44.21 26.60 8.17
C LEU A 10 43.49 25.23 8.33
N PRO A 11 43.76 24.48 9.42
CA PRO A 11 44.23 23.11 9.28
C PRO A 11 43.24 22.00 9.70
N VAL A 12 43.58 20.82 9.18
CA VAL A 12 43.15 19.47 9.58
C VAL A 12 43.24 19.26 11.10
N ALA A 13 42.17 18.75 11.70
CA ALA A 13 42.15 18.20 13.05
C ALA A 13 42.31 16.66 12.98
N SER A 14 43.41 16.17 13.54
CA SER A 14 43.68 14.74 13.74
C SER A 14 42.99 14.19 15.00
N PRO A 15 42.68 12.87 15.07
CA PRO A 15 42.02 12.25 16.21
C PRO A 15 43.02 11.92 17.34
N ARG A 16 42.58 11.96 18.61
CA ARG A 16 43.34 11.41 19.74
C ARG A 16 42.49 10.47 20.60
N ASN A 17 43.18 9.41 21.02
CA ASN A 17 42.76 8.24 21.77
C ASN A 17 42.42 8.50 23.25
N ILE A 18 41.42 7.74 23.73
CA ILE A 18 41.36 6.83 24.90
C ILE A 18 42.10 7.27 26.18
N GLU A 19 41.31 7.47 27.25
CA GLU A 19 41.65 6.99 28.60
C GLU A 19 40.38 6.63 29.40
N SER A 20 40.56 5.78 30.40
CA SER A 20 39.66 4.73 30.87
C SER A 20 39.10 4.93 32.29
N THR A 21 37.86 4.44 32.51
CA THR A 21 37.26 3.88 33.77
C THR A 21 36.95 4.82 34.97
N PRO A 22 36.09 4.41 35.95
CA PRO A 22 35.24 3.21 36.07
C PRO A 22 33.74 3.48 36.40
N SER A 23 32.93 2.44 36.20
CA SER A 23 31.51 2.32 36.55
C SER A 23 31.24 2.24 38.06
N PRO A 24 30.08 2.70 38.56
CA PRO A 24 29.55 2.28 39.85
C PRO A 24 28.27 1.42 39.72
N GLY A 25 28.33 0.21 40.29
CA GLY A 25 27.32 -0.34 41.21
C GLY A 25 25.93 -0.71 40.67
N ALA A 26 25.72 -2.02 40.48
CA ALA A 26 24.40 -2.65 40.48
C ALA A 26 23.74 -2.61 41.88
N PRO A 27 22.40 -2.67 41.94
CA PRO A 27 21.73 -3.43 42.98
C PRO A 27 20.90 -4.57 42.37
N ASP A 28 21.22 -5.78 42.83
CA ASP A 28 20.36 -6.95 42.76
C ASP A 28 19.02 -6.66 43.43
N HIS A 29 17.89 -6.84 42.73
CA HIS A 29 16.67 -7.37 43.34
C HIS A 29 15.80 -8.05 42.28
N ASN A 30 16.00 -9.36 42.26
CA ASN A 30 15.18 -10.40 41.68
C ASN A 30 13.72 -10.30 42.16
N HIS A 31 12.80 -9.80 41.35
CA HIS A 31 11.35 -10.08 41.45
C HIS A 31 10.64 -9.83 40.11
N SER A 32 10.56 -10.87 39.28
CA SER A 32 9.56 -10.96 38.21
C SER A 32 8.25 -11.51 38.81
N PRO A 33 7.10 -10.80 38.72
CA PRO A 33 5.82 -11.44 38.96
C PRO A 33 5.48 -12.29 37.73
N ARG A 34 5.45 -13.61 37.93
CA ARG A 34 4.93 -14.58 36.98
C ARG A 34 3.47 -14.24 36.67
N ILE A 35 3.20 -13.75 35.46
CA ILE A 35 1.85 -13.78 34.89
C ILE A 35 1.57 -15.23 34.55
N ALA A 36 0.65 -15.83 35.31
CA ALA A 36 0.21 -17.20 35.13
C ALA A 36 -0.39 -17.38 33.73
N SER A 37 0.16 -18.30 32.94
CA SER A 37 -0.50 -18.84 31.76
C SER A 37 -1.77 -19.57 32.19
N PRO A 38 -2.96 -19.28 31.65
CA PRO A 38 -4.08 -20.18 31.84
C PRO A 38 -3.82 -21.43 31.00
N ALA A 39 -3.61 -22.54 31.70
CA ALA A 39 -3.45 -23.86 31.11
C ALA A 39 -4.62 -24.18 30.18
N GLN A 40 -4.27 -24.68 29.01
CA GLN A 40 -5.14 -25.40 28.09
C GLN A 40 -5.84 -26.52 28.88
N HIS A 41 -7.14 -26.40 29.09
CA HIS A 41 -8.00 -27.50 29.51
C HIS A 41 -8.68 -28.04 28.25
N TRP A 42 -8.18 -29.15 27.72
CA TRP A 42 -8.92 -29.93 26.74
C TRP A 42 -10.02 -30.70 27.49
N PRO A 43 -11.31 -30.59 27.14
CA PRO A 43 -12.31 -31.48 27.70
C PRO A 43 -12.15 -32.88 27.10
N ASN A 44 -12.11 -33.89 27.97
CA ASN A 44 -12.12 -35.31 27.60
C ASN A 44 -13.33 -35.66 26.72
N PRO A 45 -13.20 -36.57 25.73
CA PRO A 45 -14.29 -36.97 24.87
C PRO A 45 -15.10 -38.06 25.58
N GLY A 46 -16.23 -37.67 26.15
CA GLY A 46 -17.08 -38.62 26.85
C GLY A 46 -18.40 -37.99 27.26
N HIS A 47 -19.26 -37.74 26.28
CA HIS A 47 -20.72 -37.91 26.36
C HIS A 47 -21.33 -37.39 25.07
N ALA A 48 -21.75 -38.33 24.22
CA ALA A 48 -22.65 -38.05 23.10
C ALA A 48 -24.00 -37.62 23.67
N ALA A 49 -24.36 -36.36 23.49
CA ALA A 49 -25.68 -35.84 23.82
C ALA A 49 -26.28 -35.13 22.60
N ALA A 50 -27.26 -35.82 22.04
CA ALA A 50 -28.36 -35.39 21.19
C ALA A 50 -28.35 -33.95 20.64
N PHE A 51 -28.27 -33.87 19.31
CA PHE A 51 -28.74 -32.74 18.51
C PHE A 51 -30.21 -32.45 18.85
N SER A 52 -30.48 -31.29 19.45
CA SER A 52 -31.83 -30.72 19.55
C SER A 52 -31.87 -29.41 18.77
N SER A 53 -32.82 -29.34 17.84
CA SER A 53 -33.03 -28.29 16.86
C SER A 53 -33.71 -27.05 17.46
N HIS A 54 -33.03 -26.38 18.39
CA HIS A 54 -33.44 -25.06 18.86
C HIS A 54 -32.40 -24.02 18.48
N GLY A 55 -32.86 -23.05 17.69
CA GLY A 55 -32.07 -22.02 17.04
C GLY A 55 -31.14 -21.32 18.01
N MET A 56 -29.84 -21.56 17.82
CA MET A 56 -28.81 -20.68 18.32
C MET A 56 -28.92 -19.37 17.52
N PRO A 57 -28.98 -18.19 18.17
CA PRO A 57 -28.73 -16.97 17.45
C PRO A 57 -27.30 -17.04 16.94
N CYS A 58 -27.13 -17.03 15.61
CA CYS A 58 -25.82 -16.78 15.00
C CYS A 58 -25.18 -15.59 15.74
N PRO A 59 -23.89 -15.64 16.11
CA PRO A 59 -23.23 -14.45 16.60
C PRO A 59 -23.44 -13.38 15.53
N ALA A 60 -24.14 -12.31 15.91
CA ALA A 60 -24.45 -11.21 15.02
C ALA A 60 -23.10 -10.68 14.50
N LEU A 61 -22.76 -11.08 13.28
CA LEU A 61 -21.68 -10.45 12.53
C LEU A 61 -22.02 -8.95 12.48
N PRO A 62 -21.08 -8.05 12.78
CA PRO A 62 -21.38 -6.63 12.80
C PRO A 62 -21.95 -6.19 11.45
N CYS A 63 -23.06 -5.45 11.51
CA CYS A 63 -23.77 -4.81 10.41
C CYS A 63 -22.79 -4.13 9.39
N PRO A 64 -23.03 -4.19 8.07
CA PRO A 64 -22.02 -4.00 7.02
C PRO A 64 -21.70 -2.53 6.68
N SER A 65 -21.68 -1.62 7.67
CA SER A 65 -21.13 -0.27 7.47
C SER A 65 -19.59 -0.22 7.55
N GLN A 66 -18.95 -1.31 8.00
CA GLN A 66 -17.52 -1.40 8.29
C GLN A 66 -16.70 -2.23 7.30
N SER A 67 -17.19 -2.53 6.09
CA SER A 67 -16.50 -3.43 5.14
C SER A 67 -15.18 -2.89 4.55
N LEU A 68 -14.88 -1.59 4.69
CA LEU A 68 -13.65 -1.01 4.14
C LEU A 68 -12.40 -1.44 4.94
N ARG A 69 -12.45 -1.35 6.27
CA ARG A 69 -11.33 -1.71 7.15
C ARG A 69 -10.84 -3.15 6.98
N PRO A 70 -11.69 -4.20 6.99
CA PRO A 70 -11.25 -5.57 6.76
C PRO A 70 -10.75 -5.78 5.34
N TYR A 71 -11.31 -5.09 4.36
CA TYR A 71 -10.83 -5.13 2.97
C TYR A 71 -9.41 -4.55 2.86
N LEU A 72 -9.16 -3.34 3.37
CA LEU A 72 -7.83 -2.72 3.36
C LEU A 72 -6.81 -3.54 4.17
N GLN A 73 -7.24 -4.16 5.27
CA GLN A 73 -6.39 -5.07 6.04
C GLN A 73 -6.00 -6.31 5.22
N CYS A 74 -6.95 -6.90 4.48
CA CYS A 74 -6.68 -8.03 3.59
C CYS A 74 -5.70 -7.63 2.46
N VAL A 75 -5.91 -6.46 1.85
CA VAL A 75 -5.00 -5.90 0.84
C VAL A 75 -3.60 -5.70 1.43
N ARG A 76 -3.49 -5.08 2.62
CA ARG A 76 -2.22 -4.87 3.33
C ARG A 76 -1.47 -6.18 3.59
N SER A 77 -2.14 -7.18 4.14
CA SER A 77 -1.54 -8.50 4.40
C SER A 77 -1.07 -9.17 3.11
N SER A 78 -1.88 -9.09 2.05
CA SER A 78 -1.56 -9.68 0.74
C SER A 78 -0.39 -8.98 0.07
N LEU A 79 -0.34 -7.64 0.10
CA LEU A 79 0.78 -6.86 -0.42
C LEU A 79 2.07 -7.11 0.36
N THR A 80 1.98 -7.26 1.68
CA THR A 80 3.15 -7.58 2.51
C THR A 80 3.76 -8.94 2.15
N ALA A 81 2.91 -9.91 1.80
CA ALA A 81 3.36 -11.22 1.33
C ALA A 81 3.84 -11.19 -0.13
N ALA A 82 3.22 -10.39 -0.99
CA ALA A 82 3.58 -10.27 -2.40
C ALA A 82 4.89 -9.50 -2.62
N LEU A 83 5.21 -8.51 -1.78
CA LEU A 83 6.41 -7.67 -1.89
C LEU A 83 7.68 -8.33 -1.29
N THR A 84 7.81 -9.64 -1.46
CA THR A 84 9.05 -10.39 -1.18
C THR A 84 9.87 -10.53 -2.46
N LEU A 85 10.27 -9.37 -3.01
CA LEU A 85 11.00 -9.30 -4.27
C LEU A 85 12.48 -9.60 -4.06
N SER A 86 13.09 -10.24 -5.06
CA SER A 86 14.53 -10.47 -5.16
C SER A 86 15.03 -10.04 -6.52
N ASP A 87 16.28 -9.57 -6.59
CA ASP A 87 16.93 -9.31 -7.88
C ASP A 87 17.02 -10.61 -8.70
N PHE A 88 16.59 -10.53 -9.96
CA PHE A 88 16.52 -11.65 -10.88
C PHE A 88 16.87 -11.18 -12.29
N ALA A 89 17.93 -11.75 -12.86
CA ALA A 89 18.36 -11.46 -14.22
C ALA A 89 17.42 -12.13 -15.24
N SER A 90 17.16 -11.47 -16.37
CA SER A 90 16.31 -12.01 -17.42
C SER A 90 16.91 -13.29 -18.00
N GLN A 91 16.08 -14.32 -18.13
CA GLN A 91 16.50 -15.62 -18.69
C GLN A 91 16.62 -15.60 -20.22
N THR A 92 15.91 -14.69 -20.89
CA THR A 92 15.84 -14.63 -22.36
C THR A 92 16.93 -13.75 -22.96
N THR A 93 17.28 -12.66 -22.27
CA THR A 93 18.22 -11.67 -22.77
C THR A 93 19.37 -11.53 -21.78
N GLU A 94 20.58 -11.85 -22.24
CA GLU A 94 21.78 -11.79 -21.40
C GLU A 94 22.03 -10.36 -20.89
N ARG A 95 22.36 -10.23 -19.59
CA ARG A 95 22.73 -8.96 -18.93
C ARG A 95 21.62 -7.89 -18.88
N HIS A 96 20.37 -8.28 -19.10
CA HIS A 96 19.22 -7.41 -18.90
C HIS A 96 18.47 -7.82 -17.63
N ASN A 97 18.03 -6.83 -16.85
CA ASN A 97 17.03 -7.01 -15.81
C ASN A 97 15.76 -6.28 -16.26
N VAL A 98 14.71 -7.06 -16.48
CA VAL A 98 13.40 -6.58 -16.94
C VAL A 98 12.37 -7.08 -15.94
N PRO A 99 11.36 -6.28 -15.56
CA PRO A 99 10.27 -6.75 -14.71
C PRO A 99 9.56 -7.93 -15.38
N GLU A 100 9.69 -9.12 -14.80
CA GLU A 100 9.22 -10.38 -15.41
C GLU A 100 7.69 -10.41 -15.53
N ILE A 101 6.97 -9.67 -14.66
CA ILE A 101 5.51 -9.55 -14.76
C ILE A 101 5.03 -8.79 -16.01
N GLU A 102 5.87 -7.93 -16.59
CA GLU A 102 5.59 -7.22 -17.84
C GLU A 102 6.06 -8.02 -19.06
N ALA A 103 7.21 -8.70 -18.95
CA ALA A 103 7.76 -9.49 -20.04
C ALA A 103 6.95 -10.77 -20.31
N GLN A 104 6.47 -11.43 -19.25
CA GLN A 104 5.74 -12.71 -19.30
C GLN A 104 6.44 -13.81 -20.13
N THR A 105 7.76 -13.71 -20.30
CA THR A 105 8.53 -14.68 -21.10
C THR A 105 8.81 -15.96 -20.32
N SER A 106 9.01 -15.84 -19.01
CA SER A 106 9.28 -16.96 -18.10
C SER A 106 8.07 -17.21 -17.19
N PRO A 107 7.17 -18.16 -17.52
CA PRO A 107 5.97 -18.39 -16.70
C PRO A 107 6.29 -18.97 -15.31
N GLU A 108 7.46 -19.58 -15.12
CA GLU A 108 7.88 -20.18 -13.85
C GLU A 108 8.20 -19.17 -12.76
N VAL A 109 8.51 -17.92 -13.13
CA VAL A 109 8.77 -16.84 -12.17
C VAL A 109 7.55 -15.96 -11.90
N VAL A 110 6.45 -16.19 -12.63
CA VAL A 110 5.18 -15.51 -12.43
C VAL A 110 4.33 -16.32 -11.46
N LEU A 111 3.91 -15.69 -10.37
CA LEU A 111 3.10 -16.33 -9.35
C LEU A 111 1.61 -16.21 -9.68
N THR A 112 0.77 -16.96 -8.96
CA THR A 112 -0.68 -16.94 -9.16
C THR A 112 -1.23 -15.55 -8.84
N PRO A 113 -2.00 -14.93 -9.75
CA PRO A 113 -2.62 -13.64 -9.50
C PRO A 113 -3.70 -13.75 -8.42
N LEU A 114 -3.76 -12.74 -7.56
CA LEU A 114 -4.70 -12.63 -6.45
C LEU A 114 -5.67 -11.49 -6.72
N VAL A 115 -6.97 -11.74 -6.59
CA VAL A 115 -8.00 -10.70 -6.69
C VAL A 115 -8.69 -10.57 -5.34
N ILE A 116 -8.66 -9.36 -4.79
CA ILE A 116 -9.35 -9.01 -3.55
C ILE A 116 -10.47 -8.06 -3.95
N ALA A 117 -11.71 -8.44 -3.70
CA ALA A 117 -12.88 -7.64 -4.03
C ALA A 117 -13.67 -7.33 -2.78
N ARG A 118 -14.08 -6.07 -2.63
CA ARG A 118 -15.06 -5.66 -1.61
C ARG A 118 -16.47 -5.72 -2.17
N ASN A 119 -16.62 -5.24 -3.40
CA ASN A 119 -17.85 -5.23 -4.18
C ASN A 119 -17.50 -5.55 -5.64
N GLU A 120 -18.49 -5.79 -6.50
CA GLU A 120 -18.26 -6.01 -7.94
C GLU A 120 -17.53 -4.83 -8.63
N ASN A 121 -17.74 -3.63 -8.08
CA ASN A 121 -17.19 -2.37 -8.57
C ASN A 121 -15.85 -1.98 -7.94
N GLU A 122 -15.47 -2.59 -6.82
CA GLU A 122 -14.26 -2.24 -6.06
C GLU A 122 -13.41 -3.49 -5.85
N ARG A 123 -12.29 -3.55 -6.57
CA ARG A 123 -11.39 -4.71 -6.58
C ARG A 123 -9.95 -4.30 -6.79
N VAL A 124 -9.05 -5.04 -6.19
CA VAL A 124 -7.60 -4.94 -6.40
C VAL A 124 -7.10 -6.28 -6.94
N LEU A 125 -6.38 -6.21 -8.06
CA LEU A 125 -5.66 -7.32 -8.66
C LEU A 125 -4.18 -7.18 -8.32
N ILE A 126 -3.61 -8.20 -7.72
CA ILE A 126 -2.19 -8.30 -7.39
C ILE A 126 -1.63 -9.44 -8.23
N GLU A 127 -0.66 -9.13 -9.09
CA GLU A 127 0.04 -10.10 -9.90
C GLU A 127 1.51 -10.10 -9.45
N PRO A 128 1.89 -11.03 -8.56
CA PRO A 128 3.25 -11.10 -8.07
C PRO A 128 4.16 -11.91 -9.01
N SER A 129 5.43 -11.54 -9.03
CA SER A 129 6.52 -12.24 -9.70
C SER A 129 7.76 -12.18 -8.80
N ILE A 130 8.85 -12.84 -9.20
CA ILE A 130 10.10 -12.91 -8.42
C ILE A 130 10.76 -11.54 -8.22
N ASN A 131 10.80 -10.70 -9.26
CA ASN A 131 11.51 -9.41 -9.25
C ASN A 131 10.59 -8.19 -9.25
N SER A 132 9.30 -8.40 -9.52
CA SER A 132 8.34 -7.33 -9.67
C SER A 132 6.93 -7.75 -9.26
N VAL A 133 6.14 -6.78 -8.79
CA VAL A 133 4.71 -6.96 -8.50
C VAL A 133 3.94 -5.91 -9.27
N ARG A 134 2.90 -6.35 -9.96
CA ARG A 134 1.93 -5.45 -10.59
C ARG A 134 0.67 -5.40 -9.75
N ILE A 135 0.23 -4.19 -9.44
CA ILE A 135 -0.95 -3.97 -8.58
C ILE A 135 -1.91 -3.09 -9.37
N SER A 136 -3.09 -3.61 -9.67
CA SER A 136 -4.12 -2.87 -10.40
C SER A 136 -5.34 -2.65 -9.52
N ILE A 137 -5.75 -1.39 -9.41
CA ILE A 137 -6.85 -0.96 -8.55
C ILE A 137 -8.01 -0.53 -9.43
N LYS A 138 -9.19 -1.06 -9.13
CA LYS A 138 -10.45 -0.57 -9.66
C LYS A 138 -11.15 0.22 -8.57
N ILE A 139 -11.38 1.49 -8.86
CA ILE A 139 -11.99 2.46 -7.93
C ILE A 139 -13.51 2.32 -8.01
N LYS A 140 -14.19 2.56 -6.89
CA LYS A 140 -15.64 2.54 -6.84
C LYS A 140 -16.21 3.65 -7.74
N GLN A 141 -17.14 3.28 -8.60
CA GLN A 141 -17.88 4.20 -9.47
C GLN A 141 -19.37 4.05 -9.16
N ALA A 142 -20.00 5.06 -8.55
CA ALA A 142 -21.44 5.05 -8.26
C ALA A 142 -22.26 5.71 -9.37
N ASP A 143 -21.74 6.78 -9.98
CA ASP A 143 -22.43 7.59 -10.99
C ASP A 143 -21.54 7.82 -12.23
N GLU A 144 -22.16 8.24 -13.35
CA GLU A 144 -21.44 8.62 -14.57
C GLU A 144 -20.45 9.77 -14.33
N ILE A 145 -20.81 10.73 -13.48
CA ILE A 145 -19.94 11.86 -13.10
C ILE A 145 -18.68 11.32 -12.40
N GLU A 146 -18.83 10.36 -11.48
CA GLU A 146 -17.69 9.76 -10.80
C GLU A 146 -16.80 8.99 -11.76
N SER A 147 -17.39 8.26 -12.72
CA SER A 147 -16.60 7.57 -13.75
C SER A 147 -15.72 8.54 -14.56
N ILE A 148 -16.27 9.71 -14.93
CA ILE A 148 -15.51 10.75 -15.64
C ILE A 148 -14.43 11.37 -14.74
N LEU A 149 -14.74 11.61 -13.47
CA LEU A 149 -13.79 12.16 -12.49
C LEU A 149 -12.63 11.21 -12.26
N VAL A 150 -12.90 9.93 -12.02
CA VAL A 150 -11.87 8.88 -11.86
C VAL A 150 -11.00 8.80 -13.10
N HIS A 151 -11.59 8.77 -14.30
CA HIS A 151 -10.81 8.72 -15.55
C HIS A 151 -9.90 9.95 -15.72
N LYS A 152 -10.39 11.16 -15.42
CA LYS A 152 -9.58 12.39 -15.49
C LYS A 152 -8.49 12.42 -14.43
N PHE A 153 -8.81 12.01 -13.21
CA PHE A 153 -7.88 11.95 -12.09
C PHE A 153 -6.76 10.94 -12.33
N ALA A 154 -7.09 9.71 -12.75
CA ALA A 154 -6.11 8.69 -13.13
C ALA A 154 -5.22 9.15 -14.29
N ARG A 155 -5.81 9.82 -15.30
CA ARG A 155 -5.04 10.41 -16.42
C ARG A 155 -4.07 11.49 -15.94
N PHE A 156 -4.47 12.30 -14.97
CA PHE A 156 -3.61 13.33 -14.40
C PHE A 156 -2.42 12.73 -13.62
N LEU A 157 -2.65 11.69 -12.82
CA LEU A 157 -1.59 10.99 -12.10
C LEU A 157 -0.60 10.31 -13.06
N THR A 158 -1.10 9.62 -14.08
CA THR A 158 -0.25 8.92 -15.06
C THR A 158 0.61 9.85 -15.90
N GLN A 159 0.17 11.09 -16.15
CA GLN A 159 0.98 12.12 -16.80
C GLN A 159 2.21 12.54 -15.98
N ARG A 160 2.20 12.29 -14.66
CA ARG A 160 3.29 12.62 -13.73
C ARG A 160 4.01 11.39 -13.19
N ALA A 161 3.84 10.23 -13.85
CA ALA A 161 4.46 8.98 -13.46
C ALA A 161 6.01 9.03 -13.44
N GLU A 162 6.65 10.03 -14.05
CA GLU A 162 8.11 10.22 -13.94
C GLU A 162 8.54 10.67 -12.54
N ALA A 163 7.76 11.54 -11.89
CA ALA A 163 7.97 11.92 -10.49
C ALA A 163 7.45 10.83 -9.54
N PHE A 164 6.50 10.03 -10.02
CA PHE A 164 5.83 8.99 -9.26
C PHE A 164 6.20 7.60 -9.82
N PHE A 165 7.45 7.20 -9.58
CA PHE A 165 8.15 6.12 -10.28
C PHE A 165 7.53 4.72 -10.17
N ILE A 166 6.63 4.50 -9.21
CA ILE A 166 5.93 3.21 -9.04
C ILE A 166 4.64 3.11 -9.89
N LEU A 167 4.19 4.17 -10.56
CA LEU A 167 2.96 4.16 -11.35
C LEU A 167 3.21 3.81 -12.81
N ARG A 168 2.37 2.93 -13.39
CA ARG A 168 2.40 2.66 -14.82
C ARG A 168 1.75 3.80 -15.59
N ARG A 169 2.36 4.19 -16.71
CA ARG A 169 1.80 5.20 -17.64
C ARG A 169 0.47 4.78 -18.25
N LYS A 170 0.21 3.47 -18.35
CA LYS A 170 -1.04 2.89 -18.86
C LYS A 170 -1.55 1.84 -17.88
N PRO A 171 -2.80 1.94 -17.41
CA PRO A 171 -3.39 0.90 -16.56
C PRO A 171 -3.68 -0.38 -17.35
N ILE A 172 -3.87 -1.49 -16.64
CA ILE A 172 -4.36 -2.75 -17.20
C ILE A 172 -5.82 -2.58 -17.67
N PRO A 173 -6.21 -3.16 -18.82
CA PRO A 173 -7.61 -3.14 -19.24
C PRO A 173 -8.55 -3.66 -18.15
N GLY A 174 -9.62 -2.91 -17.86
CA GLY A 174 -10.60 -3.26 -16.83
C GLY A 174 -10.25 -2.78 -15.41
N TYR A 175 -9.18 -2.00 -15.26
CA TYR A 175 -8.76 -1.31 -14.03
C TYR A 175 -8.48 0.16 -14.33
N ASP A 176 -8.57 1.01 -13.31
CA ASP A 176 -8.44 2.47 -13.48
C ASP A 176 -6.97 2.91 -13.32
N ILE A 177 -6.26 2.31 -12.38
CA ILE A 177 -4.88 2.66 -12.02
C ILE A 177 -4.07 1.38 -11.83
N SER A 178 -2.84 1.37 -12.33
CA SER A 178 -1.91 0.25 -12.12
C SER A 178 -0.54 0.74 -11.66
N PHE A 179 0.00 0.09 -10.64
CA PHE A 179 1.34 0.25 -10.12
C PHE A 179 2.23 -0.90 -10.56
N LEU A 180 3.50 -0.59 -10.75
CA LEU A 180 4.56 -1.56 -11.00
C LEU A 180 5.67 -1.33 -9.96
N ILE A 181 5.83 -2.28 -9.07
CA ILE A 181 6.89 -2.27 -8.06
C ILE A 181 7.95 -3.28 -8.48
N THR A 182 9.21 -2.87 -8.51
CA THR A 182 10.37 -3.70 -8.84
C THR A 182 11.26 -3.89 -7.62
N ASN A 183 12.24 -4.79 -7.71
CA ASN A 183 13.25 -5.00 -6.67
C ASN A 183 14.01 -3.69 -6.36
N PHE A 184 14.32 -2.88 -7.38
CA PHE A 184 14.98 -1.57 -7.20
C PHE A 184 14.21 -0.65 -6.25
N HIS A 185 12.87 -0.62 -6.35
CA HIS A 185 12.06 0.20 -5.45
C HIS A 185 12.10 -0.29 -3.99
N THR A 186 12.23 -1.61 -3.78
CA THR A 186 12.36 -2.19 -2.44
C THR A 186 13.77 -2.08 -1.85
N GLU A 187 14.78 -1.81 -2.69
CA GLU A 187 16.15 -1.52 -2.28
C GLU A 187 16.30 -0.05 -1.82
N GLU A 188 15.67 0.88 -2.54
CA GLU A 188 15.69 2.31 -2.20
C GLU A 188 14.76 2.67 -1.04
N MET A 189 13.60 2.00 -0.93
CA MET A 189 12.58 2.29 0.08
C MET A 189 12.19 1.05 0.87
N LEU A 190 11.86 1.25 2.15
CA LEU A 190 11.40 0.17 3.00
C LEU A 190 10.04 -0.36 2.51
N LYS A 191 9.93 -1.67 2.32
CA LYS A 191 8.69 -2.32 1.82
C LYS A 191 7.42 -1.95 2.58
N HIS A 192 7.50 -1.75 3.88
CA HIS A 192 6.33 -1.37 4.68
C HIS A 192 5.83 0.04 4.34
N LYS A 193 6.72 0.97 3.97
CA LYS A 193 6.34 2.30 3.50
C LYS A 193 5.65 2.26 2.15
N LEU A 194 6.08 1.37 1.25
CA LEU A 194 5.38 1.13 -0.02
C LEU A 194 3.97 0.56 0.21
N VAL A 195 3.83 -0.41 1.13
CA VAL A 195 2.52 -0.95 1.50
C VAL A 195 1.63 0.12 2.10
N ASP A 196 2.14 0.88 3.08
CA ASP A 196 1.38 1.97 3.71
C ASP A 196 0.95 3.02 2.68
N PHE A 197 1.86 3.39 1.77
CA PHE A 197 1.58 4.31 0.67
C PHE A 197 0.42 3.82 -0.21
N ILE A 198 0.38 2.54 -0.61
CA ILE A 198 -0.70 2.03 -1.46
C ILE A 198 -2.05 2.07 -0.75
N ILE A 199 -2.06 1.75 0.56
CA ILE A 199 -3.29 1.77 1.36
C ILE A 199 -3.78 3.22 1.55
N GLU A 200 -2.87 4.13 1.89
CA GLU A 200 -3.17 5.56 2.02
C GLU A 200 -3.65 6.15 0.68
N PHE A 201 -2.98 5.83 -0.43
CA PHE A 201 -3.41 6.22 -1.77
C PHE A 201 -4.85 5.78 -2.05
N GLN A 202 -5.21 4.54 -1.73
CA GLN A 202 -6.58 4.07 -1.95
C GLN A 202 -7.60 4.88 -1.13
N GLU A 203 -7.29 5.21 0.13
CA GLU A 203 -8.17 6.02 0.97
C GLU A 203 -8.25 7.49 0.51
N GLU A 204 -7.13 8.07 0.07
CA GLU A 204 -7.06 9.45 -0.42
C GLU A 204 -7.83 9.62 -1.73
N VAL A 205 -7.71 8.67 -2.66
CA VAL A 205 -8.43 8.75 -3.94
C VAL A 205 -9.95 8.74 -3.73
N ASP A 206 -10.46 7.88 -2.84
CA ASP A 206 -11.89 7.84 -2.54
C ASP A 206 -12.40 9.17 -1.94
N LYS A 207 -11.59 9.79 -1.08
CA LYS A 207 -11.92 11.11 -0.48
C LYS A 207 -11.85 12.22 -1.53
N GLU A 208 -10.79 12.28 -2.32
CA GLU A 208 -10.56 13.31 -3.34
C GLU A 208 -11.66 13.29 -4.41
N ILE A 209 -12.09 12.10 -4.87
CA ILE A 209 -13.20 11.97 -5.83
C ILE A 209 -14.51 12.48 -5.22
N SER A 210 -14.76 12.17 -3.94
CA SER A 210 -15.94 12.63 -3.22
C SER A 210 -15.94 14.16 -3.05
N GLU A 211 -14.80 14.75 -2.72
CA GLU A 211 -14.62 16.20 -2.61
C GLU A 211 -14.79 16.90 -3.96
N MET A 212 -14.14 16.41 -5.01
CA MET A 212 -14.31 16.95 -6.37
C MET A 212 -15.77 16.93 -6.84
N LYS A 213 -16.51 15.86 -6.52
CA LYS A 213 -17.94 15.77 -6.82
C LYS A 213 -18.75 16.84 -6.10
N LEU A 214 -18.48 17.06 -4.80
CA LEU A 214 -19.13 18.11 -4.02
C LEU A 214 -18.82 19.51 -4.56
N PHE A 215 -17.56 19.77 -4.93
CA PHE A 215 -17.16 21.05 -5.54
C PHE A 215 -17.85 21.29 -6.88
N LEU A 216 -17.97 20.26 -7.72
CA LEU A 216 -18.68 20.35 -8.99
C LEU A 216 -20.15 20.75 -8.79
N ASN A 217 -20.83 20.07 -7.87
CA ASN A 217 -22.25 20.33 -7.58
C ASN A 217 -22.48 21.72 -6.99
N ALA A 218 -21.64 22.14 -6.03
CA ALA A 218 -21.71 23.47 -5.44
C ALA A 218 -21.49 24.57 -6.49
N ARG A 219 -20.51 24.38 -7.37
CA ARG A 219 -20.22 25.33 -8.45
C ARG A 219 -21.32 25.37 -9.51
N ALA A 220 -21.88 24.23 -9.88
CA ALA A 220 -23.01 24.17 -10.81
C ALA A 220 -24.22 24.94 -10.25
N ARG A 221 -24.51 24.78 -8.95
CA ARG A 221 -25.55 25.54 -8.26
C ARG A 221 -25.29 27.05 -8.27
N PHE A 222 -24.07 27.47 -7.90
CA PHE A 222 -23.69 28.89 -7.90
C PHE A 222 -23.84 29.53 -9.28
N VAL A 223 -23.44 28.82 -10.34
CA VAL A 223 -23.58 29.27 -11.72
C VAL A 223 -25.05 29.40 -12.12
N ALA A 224 -25.89 28.44 -11.74
CA ALA A 224 -27.33 28.49 -12.02
C ALA A 224 -28.01 29.67 -11.30
N GLU A 225 -27.73 29.88 -10.01
CA GLU A 225 -28.27 31.00 -9.22
C GLU A 225 -27.83 32.36 -9.81
N SER A 226 -26.55 32.49 -10.15
CA SER A 226 -26.01 33.72 -10.77
C SER A 226 -26.61 34.00 -12.15
N PHE A 227 -26.89 32.95 -12.93
CA PHE A 227 -27.51 33.08 -14.25
C PHE A 227 -28.98 33.50 -14.17
N LEU A 228 -29.71 33.06 -13.13
CA LEU A 228 -31.14 33.35 -12.96
C LEU A 228 -31.41 34.69 -12.24
N THR A 229 -30.45 35.19 -11.45
CA THR A 229 -30.58 36.46 -10.70
C THR A 229 -31.05 37.66 -11.55
N PRO A 230 -30.59 37.86 -12.81
CA PRO A 230 -31.05 38.99 -13.63
C PRO A 230 -32.49 38.87 -14.17
N PHE A 231 -33.13 37.70 -14.01
CA PHE A 231 -34.47 37.41 -14.53
C PHE A 231 -35.57 37.43 -13.44
N ASP A 232 -35.19 37.61 -12.17
CA ASP A 232 -36.09 37.91 -11.04
C ASP A 232 -36.26 39.44 -10.88
#